data_AF-A0A1G4KG91-F1
#
_entry.id   AF-A0A1G4KG91-F1
#
_cell.length_a   1.000
_cell.length_b   1.000
_cell.length_c   1.000
_cell.angle_alpha   90.00
_cell.angle_beta   90.00
_cell.angle_gamma   90.00
#
_symmetry.space_group_name_H-M   'P 1'
#
loop_
_entity.id
_entity.type
_entity.pdbx_description
1 polymer ?
#
loop_
_entity_poly.entity_id
_entity_poly.type
_entity_poly.pdbx_seq_one_letter_code
_entity_poly.pdbx_strand_id
1 'polypeptide(L)'
;MSSLTPRVDPQQLGQLPSPVFRIIGQVTAQPQRDQIIIASPTTGGEMVSLTNVRTSTNVNYEPQEWYEFVCRSNDSGDVGFLVLDSVKCIFPAGEEMSVAGVVALQQLASKFPELT
;
A
#
# COMPACT_ATOMS: atom_id res chain seq x y z
N MET A 1 15.37 -13.48 6.97
CA MET A 1 14.84 -12.43 6.09
C MET A 1 15.00 -11.10 6.80
N SER A 2 15.99 -10.29 6.43
CA SER A 2 16.09 -8.89 6.89
C SER A 2 16.30 -7.97 5.68
N SER A 3 15.45 -8.13 4.66
CA SER A 3 15.34 -7.15 3.58
C SER A 3 14.41 -6.05 4.04
N LEU A 4 14.88 -4.81 4.03
CA LEU A 4 14.08 -3.61 4.33
C LEU A 4 12.77 -3.64 3.51
N THR A 5 11.63 -3.40 4.17
CA THR A 5 10.31 -3.30 3.52
C THR A 5 9.75 -1.90 3.77
N PRO A 6 10.25 -0.87 3.07
CA PRO A 6 9.89 0.51 3.36
C PRO A 6 8.41 0.77 3.06
N ARG A 7 7.81 1.70 3.79
CA ARG A 7 6.51 2.29 3.42
C ARG A 7 6.76 3.34 2.34
N VAL A 8 6.10 3.20 1.20
CA VAL A 8 6.41 4.01 0.01
C VAL A 8 5.23 4.88 -0.40
N ASP A 9 5.53 6.00 -1.04
CA ASP A 9 4.54 6.81 -1.73
C ASP A 9 4.10 6.10 -3.03
N PRO A 10 2.80 5.94 -3.32
CA PRO A 10 2.31 5.28 -4.53
C PRO A 10 2.81 5.92 -5.84
N GLN A 11 3.17 7.21 -5.85
CA GLN A 11 3.75 7.85 -7.04
C GLN A 11 5.18 7.39 -7.33
N GLN A 12 5.86 6.78 -6.36
CA GLN A 12 7.26 6.34 -6.49
C GLN A 12 7.40 4.87 -6.89
N LEU A 13 6.28 4.14 -7.09
CA LEU A 13 6.29 2.71 -7.38
C LEU A 13 7.13 2.32 -8.60
N GLY A 14 7.16 3.17 -9.63
CA GLY A 14 7.96 2.93 -10.83
C GLY A 14 9.47 3.10 -10.65
N GLN A 15 9.93 3.62 -9.51
CA GLN A 15 11.33 3.97 -9.26
C GLN A 15 11.89 3.30 -8.00
N LEU A 16 11.19 2.29 -7.46
CA LEU A 16 11.58 1.68 -6.20
C LEU A 16 12.90 0.89 -6.32
N PRO A 17 13.86 1.12 -5.41
CA PRO A 17 15.10 0.36 -5.38
C PRO A 17 14.91 -1.04 -4.77
N SER A 18 13.86 -1.24 -3.96
CA SER A 18 13.52 -2.52 -3.33
C SER A 18 12.39 -3.23 -4.08
N PRO A 19 12.52 -4.54 -4.37
CA PRO A 19 11.45 -5.29 -5.00
C PRO A 19 10.26 -5.50 -4.07
N VAL A 20 10.44 -5.38 -2.75
CA VAL A 20 9.39 -5.56 -1.73
C VAL A 20 9.23 -4.28 -0.94
N PHE A 21 7.99 -3.83 -0.79
CA PHE A 21 7.62 -2.57 -0.14
C PHE A 21 6.29 -2.71 0.59
N ARG A 22 5.90 -1.67 1.32
CA ARG A 22 4.59 -1.59 1.97
C ARG A 22 3.81 -0.37 1.51
N ILE A 23 2.49 -0.54 1.36
CA ILE A 23 1.55 0.55 1.11
C ILE A 23 0.47 0.51 2.19
N ILE A 24 0.09 1.68 2.69
CA ILE A 24 -1.10 1.85 3.51
C ILE A 24 -2.17 2.49 2.62
N GLY A 25 -3.31 1.83 2.49
CA GLY A 25 -4.38 2.32 1.63
C GLY A 25 -5.74 1.75 1.99
N GLN A 26 -6.77 2.38 1.46
CA GLN A 26 -8.15 1.93 1.58
C GLN A 26 -8.52 1.06 0.38
N VAL A 27 -9.12 -0.10 0.63
CA VAL A 27 -9.68 -0.91 -0.46
C VAL A 27 -10.96 -0.25 -0.95
N THR A 28 -11.00 0.19 -2.20
CA THR A 28 -12.20 0.81 -2.77
C THR A 28 -13.09 -0.23 -3.46
N ALA A 29 -12.50 -1.29 -4.02
CA ALA A 29 -13.23 -2.40 -4.63
C ALA A 29 -12.37 -3.68 -4.70
N GLN A 30 -13.04 -4.83 -4.75
CA GLN A 30 -12.44 -6.13 -5.09
C GLN A 30 -13.21 -6.72 -6.29
N PRO A 31 -12.92 -6.30 -7.53
CA PRO A 31 -13.68 -6.71 -8.71
C PRO A 31 -13.56 -8.21 -9.01
N GLN A 32 -12.43 -8.84 -8.64
CA GLN A 32 -12.20 -10.27 -8.75
C GLN A 32 -11.50 -10.77 -7.49
N ARG A 33 -11.52 -12.09 -7.26
CA ARG A 33 -10.95 -12.67 -6.05
C ARG A 33 -9.46 -12.36 -5.88
N ASP A 34 -8.73 -12.27 -6.98
CA ASP A 34 -7.29 -11.99 -7.04
C ASP A 34 -6.96 -10.54 -7.43
N GLN A 35 -7.95 -9.64 -7.48
CA GLN A 35 -7.77 -8.24 -7.90
C GLN A 35 -8.47 -7.28 -6.95
N ILE A 36 -7.75 -6.24 -6.52
CA ILE A 36 -8.28 -5.15 -5.70
C ILE A 36 -7.96 -3.81 -6.33
N ILE A 37 -8.76 -2.80 -5.97
CA ILE A 37 -8.48 -1.39 -6.23
C ILE A 37 -8.19 -0.74 -4.88
N ILE A 38 -7.05 -0.08 -4.77
CA ILE A 38 -6.60 0.59 -3.54
C ILE A 38 -6.55 2.09 -3.79
N ALA A 39 -7.12 2.89 -2.91
CA ALA A 39 -6.82 4.30 -2.80
C ALA A 39 -5.72 4.50 -1.75
N SER A 40 -4.58 5.07 -2.13
CA SER A 40 -3.44 5.30 -1.22
C SER A 40 -3.10 6.79 -1.15
N PRO A 41 -2.83 7.35 0.03
CA PRO A 41 -2.30 8.70 0.18
C PRO A 41 -0.98 8.89 -0.58
N THR A 42 -0.80 10.07 -1.16
CA THR A 42 0.45 10.51 -1.81
C THR A 42 0.91 11.87 -1.30
N THR A 43 2.16 12.22 -1.61
CA THR A 43 2.72 13.56 -1.38
C THR A 43 1.82 14.61 -2.05
N GLY A 44 1.21 15.47 -1.23
CA GLY A 44 0.17 16.42 -1.65
C GLY A 44 -1.16 16.23 -0.92
N GLY A 45 -1.34 15.11 -0.22
CA GLY A 45 -2.54 14.81 0.58
C GLY A 45 -3.71 14.24 -0.24
N GLU A 46 -3.51 14.05 -1.55
CA GLU A 46 -4.48 13.39 -2.42
C GLU A 46 -4.41 11.87 -2.28
N MET A 47 -5.49 11.20 -2.69
CA MET A 47 -5.55 9.75 -2.76
C MET A 47 -5.37 9.31 -4.21
N VAL A 48 -4.35 8.50 -4.48
CA VAL A 48 -4.12 7.90 -5.81
C VAL A 48 -4.80 6.54 -5.89
N SER A 49 -5.52 6.31 -6.97
CA SER A 49 -6.15 5.02 -7.26
C SER A 49 -5.16 4.06 -7.93
N LEU A 50 -4.96 2.90 -7.32
CA LEU A 50 -4.10 1.81 -7.78
C LEU A 50 -5.03 0.69 -8.27
N THR A 51 -5.14 0.53 -9.59
CA THR A 51 -6.09 -0.40 -10.22
C THR A 51 -5.45 -1.72 -10.66
N ASN A 52 -4.14 -1.74 -10.86
CA ASN A 52 -3.39 -2.92 -11.29
C ASN A 52 -2.78 -3.67 -10.08
N VAL A 53 -3.62 -3.97 -9.09
CA VAL A 53 -3.19 -4.66 -7.86
C VAL A 53 -3.71 -6.09 -7.85
N ARG A 54 -2.77 -7.04 -7.84
CA ARG A 54 -3.07 -8.47 -7.73
C ARG A 54 -2.88 -8.93 -6.30
N THR A 55 -3.63 -9.95 -5.86
CA THR A 55 -3.47 -10.55 -4.54
C THR A 55 -3.03 -12.01 -4.69
N SER A 56 -2.00 -12.42 -3.95
CA SER A 56 -1.53 -13.81 -3.96
C SER A 56 -2.39 -14.73 -3.07
N THR A 57 -3.19 -14.14 -2.20
CA THR A 57 -4.04 -14.81 -1.23
C THR A 57 -5.51 -14.68 -1.61
N ASN A 58 -6.29 -15.74 -1.35
CA ASN A 58 -7.74 -15.78 -1.54
C ASN A 58 -8.48 -15.04 -0.40
N VAL A 59 -8.02 -13.83 -0.07
CA VAL A 59 -8.58 -12.97 0.98
C VAL A 59 -9.75 -12.18 0.40
N ASN A 60 -10.84 -12.08 1.16
CA ASN A 60 -11.94 -11.16 0.87
C ASN A 60 -11.67 -9.86 1.63
N TYR A 61 -11.39 -8.79 0.90
CA TYR A 61 -11.18 -7.46 1.45
C TYR A 61 -12.51 -6.75 1.64
N GLU A 62 -12.64 -6.00 2.72
CA GLU A 62 -13.81 -5.18 2.98
C GLU A 62 -13.65 -3.82 2.28
N PRO A 63 -14.56 -3.43 1.38
CA PRO A 63 -14.52 -2.10 0.78
C PRO A 63 -14.66 -1.01 1.84
N GLN A 64 -13.99 0.12 1.61
CA GLN A 64 -13.89 1.27 2.51
C GLN A 64 -13.06 1.05 3.79
N GLU A 65 -12.50 -0.14 3.97
CA GLU A 65 -11.59 -0.43 5.08
C GLU A 65 -10.12 -0.20 4.70
N TRP A 66 -9.31 0.16 5.69
CA TRP A 66 -7.88 0.41 5.53
C TRP A 66 -7.05 -0.83 5.83
N TYR A 67 -5.98 -0.99 5.09
CA TYR A 67 -5.04 -2.09 5.25
C TYR A 67 -3.60 -1.59 5.07
N GLU A 68 -2.67 -2.24 5.77
CA GLU A 68 -1.25 -2.22 5.41
C GLU A 68 -0.95 -3.45 4.55
N PHE A 69 -0.47 -3.21 3.34
CA PHE A 69 -0.16 -4.23 2.36
C PHE A 69 1.35 -4.43 2.28
N VAL A 70 1.80 -5.68 2.32
CA VAL A 70 3.16 -6.07 1.91
C VAL A 70 3.09 -6.45 0.44
N CYS A 71 3.82 -5.72 -0.39
CA CYS A 71 3.71 -5.79 -1.83
C CYS A 71 5.06 -6.13 -2.46
N ARG A 72 5.01 -6.72 -3.65
CA ARG A 72 6.17 -6.91 -4.53
C ARG A 72 5.90 -6.24 -5.88
N SER A 73 6.86 -5.47 -6.39
CA SER A 73 6.78 -4.91 -7.74
C SER A 73 6.72 -6.02 -8.80
N ASN A 74 5.98 -5.75 -9.89
CA ASN A 74 5.97 -6.66 -11.03
C ASN A 74 7.21 -6.45 -11.90
N ASP A 75 7.84 -7.54 -12.31
CA ASP A 75 9.04 -7.52 -13.16
C ASP A 75 8.70 -7.21 -14.65
N SER A 76 7.41 -7.06 -15.00
CA SER A 76 6.91 -6.98 -16.38
C SER A 76 6.78 -5.55 -16.95
N GLY A 77 7.21 -4.51 -16.23
CA GLY A 77 7.23 -3.12 -16.72
C GLY A 77 5.90 -2.36 -16.66
N ASP A 78 4.80 -3.01 -16.26
CA ASP A 78 3.53 -2.35 -15.96
C ASP A 78 3.53 -1.76 -14.53
N VAL A 79 2.87 -0.61 -14.34
CA VAL A 79 2.69 0.05 -13.03
C VAL A 79 1.64 -0.72 -12.21
N GLY A 80 2.01 -1.93 -11.77
CA GLY A 80 1.20 -2.81 -10.95
C GLY A 80 2.08 -3.61 -9.98
N PHE A 81 1.45 -4.23 -8.99
CA PHE A 81 2.16 -5.00 -7.98
C PHE A 81 1.31 -6.16 -7.43
N LEU A 82 2.00 -7.12 -6.83
CA LEU A 82 1.41 -8.27 -6.16
C LEU A 82 1.41 -8.04 -4.64
N VAL A 83 0.24 -8.12 -4.02
CA VAL A 83 0.08 -8.19 -2.56
C VAL A 83 0.45 -9.60 -2.10
N LEU A 84 1.50 -9.67 -1.28
CA LEU A 84 2.00 -10.88 -0.65
C LEU A 84 1.29 -11.17 0.67
N ASP A 85 1.06 -10.11 1.45
CA ASP A 85 0.37 -10.18 2.74
C ASP A 85 -0.34 -8.86 3.02
N SER A 86 -1.33 -8.87 3.91
CA SER A 86 -2.10 -7.69 4.28
C SER A 86 -2.63 -7.77 5.69
N VAL A 87 -2.60 -6.64 6.40
CA VAL A 87 -3.14 -6.51 7.76
C VAL A 87 -4.19 -5.41 7.76
N LYS A 88 -5.41 -5.71 8.24
CA LYS A 88 -6.49 -4.71 8.40
C LYS A 88 -6.11 -3.71 9.49
N CYS A 89 -6.23 -2.42 9.21
CA CYS A 89 -6.06 -1.35 10.18
C CYS A 89 -7.38 -1.18 10.94
N ILE A 90 -7.40 -1.56 12.22
CA ILE A 90 -8.62 -1.49 13.05
C ILE A 90 -8.58 -0.20 13.87
N PHE A 91 -9.65 0.58 13.80
CA PHE A 91 -9.82 1.82 14.55
C PHE A 91 -10.94 1.70 15.58
N PRO A 92 -10.85 2.43 16.70
CA PRO A 92 -11.99 2.66 17.57
C PRO A 92 -13.18 3.29 16.84
N ALA A 93 -14.38 3.13 17.39
CA ALA A 93 -15.58 3.74 16.82
C ALA A 93 -15.47 5.28 16.79
N GLY A 94 -15.72 5.87 15.61
CA GLY A 94 -15.64 7.32 15.41
C GLY A 94 -14.24 7.86 15.09
N GLU A 95 -13.24 6.98 15.00
CA GLU A 95 -11.90 7.34 14.52
C GLU A 95 -11.69 6.93 13.06
N GLU A 96 -10.92 7.74 12.33
CA GLU A 96 -10.57 7.51 10.93
C GLU A 96 -9.05 7.64 10.72
N MET A 97 -8.57 7.02 9.64
CA MET A 97 -7.15 7.13 9.25
C MET A 97 -6.77 8.57 8.93
N SER A 98 -5.70 9.07 9.58
CA SER A 98 -5.12 10.36 9.20
C SER A 98 -4.29 10.25 7.93
N VAL A 99 -4.80 10.79 6.82
CA VAL A 99 -4.08 10.88 5.53
C VAL A 99 -2.73 11.59 5.69
N ALA A 100 -2.70 12.71 6.41
CA ALA A 100 -1.46 13.45 6.69
C ALA A 100 -0.44 12.62 7.48
N GLY A 101 -0.91 11.81 8.44
CA GLY A 101 -0.06 10.89 9.19
C GLY A 101 0.57 9.82 8.30
N VAL A 102 -0.19 9.24 7.38
CA VAL A 102 0.33 8.24 6.43
C VAL A 102 1.38 8.85 5.50
N VAL A 103 1.11 10.04 4.94
CA VAL A 103 2.07 10.74 4.06
C VAL A 103 3.36 11.10 4.82
N ALA A 104 3.25 11.62 6.05
CA ALA A 104 4.41 11.91 6.87
C ALA A 104 5.24 10.65 7.17
N LEU A 105 4.57 9.53 7.46
CA LEU A 105 5.23 8.24 7.69
C LEU A 105 6.00 7.75 6.44
N GLN A 106 5.39 7.81 5.26
CA GLN A 106 6.05 7.45 3.99
C GLN A 106 7.30 8.31 3.74
N GLN A 107 7.20 9.62 3.99
CA GLN A 107 8.33 10.55 3.81
C GLN A 107 9.45 10.33 4.82
N LEU A 108 9.12 10.00 6.08
CA LEU A 108 10.12 9.66 7.09
C LEU A 108 10.80 8.32 6.77
N ALA A 109 10.02 7.31 6.37
CA ALA A 109 10.54 5.99 6.00
C ALA A 109 11.52 6.05 4.83
N SER A 110 11.29 6.93 3.85
CA SER A 110 12.22 7.12 2.73
C SER A 110 13.48 7.89 3.10
N LYS A 111 13.40 8.81 4.07
CA LYS A 111 14.55 9.61 4.55
C LYS A 111 15.45 8.87 5.53
N PHE A 112 14.89 7.95 6.31
CA PHE A 112 15.58 7.21 7.37
C PHE A 112 15.42 5.69 7.19
N PRO A 113 15.95 5.12 6.08
CA PRO A 113 15.79 3.70 5.76
C PRO A 113 16.39 2.77 6.82
N GLU A 114 17.37 3.24 7.60
CA GLU A 114 17.99 2.51 8.72
C GLU A 114 17.03 2.23 9.89
N LEU A 115 15.89 2.92 9.95
CA LEU A 115 14.89 2.79 11.02
C LEU A 115 13.72 1.86 10.64
N THR A 116 13.68 1.31 9.42
CA THR A 116 12.50 0.63 8.86
C THR A 116 12.71 -0.81 8.46
#